data_AF-A0A087G5X9-F1
#
_entry.id   AF-A0A087G5X9-F1
#
_cell.length_a   1.000
_cell.length_b   1.000
_cell.length_c   1.000
_cell.angle_alpha   90.00
_cell.angle_beta   90.00
_cell.angle_gamma   90.00
#
_symmetry.space_group_name_H-M   'P 1'
#
loop_
_entity.id
_entity.type
_entity.pdbx_description
1 polymer ?
#
loop_
_entity_poly.entity_id
_entity_poly.type
_entity_poly.pdbx_seq_one_letter_code
_entity_poly.pdbx_strand_id
1 'polypeptide(L)'
;MVGKHVDPLEPLKFKHKRVPRASGSPPVRVLHSPTRPVTVKDKQDWNIPACISNSKNVKGYTIPLDKRLASDGRGLEDVEISDGFAKLSEALYVAEPKAREAVSTRSKVNKEMDTMEKERKEQDLRALAQKARAESAAMPSQSLDPRDPKRETEDMVQREKIREECRRERRLEASGGGKKRKMMRDKERDISEKVALGMVSNGCRGGEVMHDQRLFNQEQGMGSGFATDDQYNVYDKGLLTAQHALSTLYKPKKDMDDEMYGNADEELHKLNNTKRFKPDQDLSATEKRQGAVEFDKEAEEGVFGLAQFVSDVNDGKKPE
;
A
#
# COMPACT_ATOMS: atom_id res chain seq x y z
N MET A 1 -39.26 -21.99 -93.50
CA MET A 1 -39.20 -22.84 -92.29
C MET A 1 -39.75 -22.03 -91.13
N VAL A 2 -40.80 -22.51 -90.47
CA VAL A 2 -41.37 -21.86 -89.28
C VAL A 2 -40.69 -22.47 -88.04
N GLY A 3 -40.21 -21.63 -87.12
CA GLY A 3 -39.57 -22.09 -85.88
C GLY A 3 -40.53 -22.92 -85.03
N LYS A 4 -40.03 -23.96 -84.36
CA LYS A 4 -40.86 -24.78 -83.46
C LYS A 4 -41.42 -23.90 -82.34
N HIS A 5 -42.70 -24.06 -82.03
CA HIS A 5 -43.34 -23.37 -80.90
C HIS A 5 -42.68 -23.80 -79.58
N VAL A 6 -42.24 -22.83 -78.77
CA VAL A 6 -41.53 -23.06 -77.51
C VAL A 6 -42.46 -22.78 -76.35
N ASP A 7 -42.50 -23.69 -75.36
CA ASP A 7 -43.31 -23.56 -74.16
C ASP A 7 -42.72 -22.49 -73.21
N PRO A 8 -43.49 -21.46 -72.82
CA PRO A 8 -43.01 -20.38 -71.97
C PRO A 8 -42.75 -20.79 -70.52
N LEU A 9 -43.23 -21.95 -70.06
CA LEU A 9 -43.05 -22.44 -68.68
C LEU A 9 -42.01 -23.57 -68.57
N GLU A 10 -41.36 -23.93 -69.68
CA GLU A 10 -40.38 -25.02 -69.69
C GLU A 10 -39.06 -24.60 -69.02
N PRO A 11 -38.53 -25.36 -68.04
CA PRO A 11 -37.31 -25.00 -67.33
C PRO A 11 -36.07 -25.07 -68.23
N LEU A 12 -35.00 -24.37 -67.83
CA LEU A 12 -33.77 -24.28 -68.61
C LEU A 12 -33.13 -25.67 -68.80
N LYS A 13 -33.10 -26.15 -70.05
CA LYS A 13 -32.69 -27.52 -70.40
C LYS A 13 -31.20 -27.82 -70.17
N PHE A 14 -30.34 -26.81 -70.14
CA PHE A 14 -28.89 -27.00 -70.11
C PHE A 14 -28.23 -26.21 -68.96
N LYS A 15 -27.24 -26.84 -68.33
CA LYS A 15 -26.39 -26.21 -67.30
C LYS A 15 -25.17 -25.57 -67.97
N HIS A 16 -24.82 -24.35 -67.56
CA HIS A 16 -23.60 -23.71 -68.04
C HIS A 16 -22.34 -24.38 -67.46
N LYS A 17 -21.42 -24.81 -68.34
CA LYS A 17 -20.08 -25.29 -67.96
C LYS A 17 -19.06 -24.18 -68.20
N ARG A 18 -18.35 -23.74 -67.15
CA ARG A 18 -17.23 -22.79 -67.30
C ARG A 18 -16.02 -23.53 -67.87
N VAL A 19 -15.59 -23.11 -69.05
CA VAL A 19 -14.38 -23.62 -69.73
C VAL A 19 -13.23 -22.64 -69.44
N PRO A 20 -11.96 -23.09 -69.32
CA PRO A 20 -10.82 -22.18 -69.26
C PRO A 20 -10.85 -21.15 -70.38
N ARG A 21 -10.31 -19.95 -70.13
CA ARG A 21 -10.26 -18.90 -71.18
C ARG A 21 -9.54 -19.47 -72.40
N ALA A 22 -10.12 -19.27 -73.58
CA ALA A 22 -9.48 -19.62 -74.84
C ALA A 22 -8.10 -18.95 -74.92
N SER A 23 -7.16 -19.60 -75.61
CA SER A 23 -5.86 -18.99 -75.92
C SER A 23 -6.11 -17.66 -76.65
N GLY A 24 -5.53 -16.57 -76.13
CA GLY A 24 -5.65 -15.25 -76.74
C GLY A 24 -5.02 -15.20 -78.13
N SER A 25 -5.17 -14.07 -78.81
CA SER A 25 -4.42 -13.79 -80.03
C SER A 25 -2.91 -13.94 -79.79
N PRO A 26 -2.12 -14.33 -80.80
CA PRO A 26 -0.66 -14.40 -80.68
C PRO A 26 -0.09 -13.11 -80.07
N PRO A 27 0.95 -13.21 -79.21
CA PRO A 27 1.52 -12.03 -78.56
C PRO A 27 2.03 -11.05 -79.63
N VAL A 28 1.58 -9.80 -79.53
CA VAL A 28 2.01 -8.73 -80.43
C VAL A 28 3.50 -8.44 -80.18
N ARG A 29 4.25 -8.19 -81.26
CA ARG A 29 5.68 -7.84 -81.16
C ARG A 29 5.84 -6.47 -80.51
N VAL A 30 6.53 -6.42 -79.38
CA VAL A 30 6.86 -5.16 -78.72
C VAL A 30 8.19 -4.64 -79.27
N LEU A 31 8.15 -3.46 -79.91
CA LEU A 31 9.32 -2.82 -80.51
C LEU A 31 10.01 -1.91 -79.48
N HIS A 32 10.83 -2.49 -78.61
CA HIS A 32 11.65 -1.73 -77.67
C HIS A 32 12.85 -1.07 -78.37
N SER A 33 13.33 0.06 -77.84
CA SER A 33 14.64 0.58 -78.18
C SER A 33 15.75 -0.40 -77.74
N PRO A 34 16.97 -0.31 -78.32
CA PRO A 34 18.11 -1.09 -77.84
C PRO A 34 18.29 -0.96 -76.32
N THR A 35 18.64 -2.06 -75.66
CA THR A 35 18.79 -2.08 -74.21
C THR A 35 19.96 -1.20 -73.78
N ARG A 36 19.73 -0.34 -72.79
CA ARG A 36 20.81 0.44 -72.17
C ARG A 36 21.52 -0.46 -71.15
N PRO A 37 22.85 -0.51 -71.12
CA PRO A 37 23.56 -1.28 -70.10
C PRO A 37 23.31 -0.65 -68.73
N VAL A 38 22.93 -1.47 -67.76
CA VAL A 38 22.73 -1.03 -66.37
C VAL A 38 24.10 -0.84 -65.72
N THR A 39 24.33 0.29 -65.07
CA THR A 39 25.58 0.52 -64.35
C THR A 39 25.60 -0.27 -63.04
N VAL A 40 26.79 -0.61 -62.55
CA VAL A 40 26.93 -1.30 -61.25
C VAL A 40 26.36 -0.46 -60.11
N LYS A 41 26.53 0.87 -60.18
CA LYS A 41 25.98 1.82 -59.22
C LYS A 41 24.46 1.79 -59.20
N ASP A 42 23.81 1.85 -60.37
CA ASP A 42 22.35 1.77 -60.44
C ASP A 42 21.85 0.48 -59.80
N LYS A 43 22.52 -0.65 -60.06
CA LYS A 43 22.13 -1.92 -59.44
C LYS A 43 22.26 -1.92 -57.90
N GLN A 44 23.24 -1.21 -57.35
CA GLN A 44 23.45 -1.09 -55.91
C GLN A 44 22.44 -0.15 -55.27
N ASP A 45 22.19 1.02 -55.87
CA ASP A 45 21.23 2.02 -55.38
C ASP A 45 19.79 1.44 -55.35
N TRP A 46 19.49 0.54 -56.29
CA TRP A 46 18.20 -0.16 -56.37
C TRP A 46 18.17 -1.49 -55.60
N ASN A 47 19.18 -1.78 -54.76
CA ASN A 47 19.16 -2.96 -53.91
C ASN A 47 18.25 -2.74 -52.69
N ILE A 48 17.09 -3.39 -52.69
CA ILE A 48 16.09 -3.26 -51.62
C ILE A 48 16.49 -4.19 -50.46
N PRO A 49 16.70 -3.67 -49.23
CA PRO A 49 17.00 -4.50 -48.07
C PRO A 49 15.87 -5.49 -47.74
N ALA A 50 16.24 -6.64 -47.17
CA ALA A 50 15.25 -7.64 -46.75
C ALA A 50 14.36 -7.10 -45.62
N CYS A 51 13.04 -7.30 -45.75
CA CYS A 51 12.07 -6.89 -44.72
C CYS A 51 12.10 -7.87 -43.54
N ILE A 52 12.70 -7.45 -42.43
CA ILE A 52 12.70 -8.18 -41.15
C ILE A 52 11.66 -7.52 -40.26
N SER A 53 10.62 -8.27 -39.89
CA SER A 53 9.56 -7.75 -39.01
C SER A 53 9.75 -8.20 -37.58
N ASN A 54 9.42 -7.32 -36.63
CA ASN A 54 9.51 -7.63 -35.20
C ASN A 54 8.43 -8.63 -34.75
N SER A 55 7.30 -8.70 -35.45
CA SER A 55 6.13 -9.50 -35.03
C SER A 55 5.91 -10.78 -35.82
N LYS A 56 6.39 -10.88 -37.07
CA LYS A 56 6.07 -11.99 -37.98
C LYS A 56 7.33 -12.65 -38.55
N ASN A 57 7.36 -13.97 -38.42
CA ASN A 57 8.36 -14.83 -39.04
C ASN A 57 7.69 -16.11 -39.56
N VAL A 58 6.97 -15.99 -40.68
CA VAL A 58 6.12 -17.07 -41.23
C VAL A 58 6.92 -18.32 -41.57
N LYS A 59 8.16 -18.14 -42.04
CA LYS A 59 9.06 -19.24 -42.43
C LYS A 59 10.01 -19.67 -41.31
N GLY A 60 9.96 -19.05 -40.14
CA GLY A 60 10.79 -19.42 -38.99
C GLY A 60 12.30 -19.20 -39.18
N TYR A 61 12.72 -18.21 -39.96
CA TYR A 61 14.15 -17.93 -40.17
C TYR A 61 14.85 -17.59 -38.85
N THR A 62 16.04 -18.14 -38.64
CA THR A 62 16.95 -17.75 -37.56
C THR A 62 17.63 -16.44 -37.95
N ILE A 63 17.24 -15.36 -37.28
CA ILE A 63 17.71 -13.99 -37.59
C ILE A 63 18.45 -13.48 -36.35
N PRO A 64 19.69 -12.99 -36.49
CA PRO A 64 20.46 -12.46 -35.36
C PRO A 64 19.81 -11.19 -34.77
N LEU A 65 20.17 -10.89 -33.51
CA LEU A 65 19.51 -9.83 -32.74
C LEU A 65 19.75 -8.43 -33.31
N ASP A 66 20.96 -8.18 -33.82
CA ASP A 66 21.32 -6.91 -34.47
C ASP A 66 20.37 -6.57 -35.62
N LYS A 67 20.02 -7.54 -36.47
CA LYS A 67 19.11 -7.34 -37.61
C LYS A 67 17.65 -7.22 -37.22
N ARG A 68 17.25 -7.77 -36.07
CA ARG A 68 15.89 -7.57 -35.52
C ARG A 68 15.76 -6.21 -34.87
N LEU A 69 16.79 -5.78 -34.14
CA LEU A 69 16.80 -4.52 -33.42
C LEU A 69 17.13 -3.32 -34.32
N ALA A 70 17.76 -3.53 -35.48
CA ALA A 70 18.15 -2.46 -36.41
C ALA A 70 16.96 -1.60 -36.90
N SER A 71 15.77 -2.17 -36.98
CA SER A 71 14.55 -1.46 -37.40
C SER A 71 13.85 -0.74 -36.23
N ASP A 72 14.33 -0.95 -35.01
CA ASP A 72 13.75 -0.39 -33.81
C ASP A 72 14.27 1.03 -33.62
N GLY A 73 13.61 1.99 -34.28
CA GLY A 73 13.94 3.42 -34.24
C GLY A 73 13.93 4.05 -32.84
N ARG A 74 13.65 3.28 -31.78
CA ARG A 74 13.84 3.65 -30.38
C ARG A 74 15.28 4.07 -30.05
N GLY A 75 16.28 3.52 -30.75
CA GLY A 75 17.68 3.94 -30.60
C GLY A 75 18.07 5.18 -31.40
N LEU A 76 17.15 5.74 -32.20
CA LEU A 76 17.36 6.95 -33.00
C LEU A 76 16.79 8.21 -32.32
N GLU A 77 15.97 8.04 -31.28
CA GLU A 77 15.41 9.14 -30.52
C GLU A 77 16.38 9.55 -29.40
N ASP A 78 17.07 10.68 -29.60
CA ASP A 78 17.80 11.35 -28.53
C ASP A 78 16.78 12.06 -27.63
N VAL A 79 16.50 11.48 -26.46
CA VAL A 79 15.55 12.05 -25.50
C VAL A 79 16.15 13.29 -24.85
N GLU A 80 15.81 14.46 -25.38
CA GLU A 80 16.15 15.75 -24.78
C GLU A 80 15.10 16.15 -23.72
N ILE A 81 15.56 16.64 -22.56
CA ILE A 81 14.68 17.12 -21.47
C ILE A 81 14.52 18.63 -21.58
N SER A 82 13.27 19.10 -21.51
CA SER A 82 12.96 20.54 -21.56
C SER A 82 13.31 21.27 -20.25
N ASP A 83 13.87 22.48 -20.37
CA ASP A 83 14.10 23.42 -19.25
C ASP A 83 12.83 23.81 -18.47
N GLY A 84 11.64 23.59 -19.06
CA GLY A 84 10.37 23.84 -18.40
C GLY A 84 10.21 22.99 -17.12
N PHE A 85 10.77 21.78 -17.10
CA PHE A 85 10.74 20.92 -15.92
C PHE A 85 11.56 21.49 -14.75
N ALA A 86 12.70 22.12 -15.04
CA ALA A 86 13.53 22.78 -14.03
C ALA A 86 12.84 24.03 -13.47
N LYS A 87 12.25 24.86 -14.34
CA LYS A 87 11.49 26.05 -13.91
C LYS A 87 10.30 25.69 -13.03
N LEU A 88 9.60 24.60 -13.37
CA LEU A 88 8.47 24.12 -12.60
C LEU A 88 8.89 23.60 -11.22
N SER A 89 9.96 22.79 -11.16
CA SER A 89 10.43 22.23 -9.89
C SER A 89 10.96 23.33 -8.96
N GLU A 90 11.67 24.32 -9.50
CA GLU A 90 12.12 25.49 -8.74
C GLU A 90 10.93 26.33 -8.23
N ALA A 91 9.94 26.59 -9.07
CA ALA A 91 8.75 27.33 -8.66
C ALA A 91 8.00 26.61 -7.52
N LEU A 92 7.86 25.29 -7.58
CA LEU A 92 7.24 24.50 -6.52
C LEU A 92 8.09 24.50 -5.23
N TYR A 93 9.41 24.39 -5.36
CA TYR A 93 10.33 24.43 -4.23
C TYR A 93 10.27 25.77 -3.47
N VAL A 94 10.07 26.88 -4.18
CA VAL A 94 9.89 28.20 -3.56
C VAL A 94 8.47 28.40 -3.00
N ALA A 95 7.45 27.85 -3.67
CA ALA A 95 6.06 28.02 -3.27
C ALA A 95 5.73 27.28 -1.97
N GLU A 96 6.28 26.08 -1.77
CA GLU A 96 5.99 25.25 -0.59
C GLU A 96 6.31 25.91 0.76
N PRO A 97 7.54 26.40 1.04
CA PRO A 97 7.86 27.00 2.32
C PRO A 97 7.02 28.25 2.58
N LYS A 98 6.77 29.07 1.56
CA LYS A 98 5.90 30.25 1.67
C LYS A 98 4.46 29.87 2.03
N ALA A 99 3.93 28.80 1.44
CA ALA A 99 2.61 28.28 1.79
C ALA A 99 2.57 27.77 3.24
N ARG A 100 3.61 27.05 3.69
CA ARG A 100 3.72 26.56 5.07
C ARG A 100 3.83 27.70 6.09
N GLU A 101 4.60 28.74 5.81
CA GLU A 101 4.71 29.93 6.64
C GLU A 101 3.38 30.68 6.74
N ALA A 102 2.68 30.86 5.62
CA ALA A 102 1.36 31.48 5.59
C ALA A 102 0.32 30.67 6.41
N VAL A 103 0.36 29.34 6.34
CA VAL A 103 -0.52 28.47 7.16
C VAL A 103 -0.15 28.54 8.64
N SER A 104 1.15 28.55 8.97
CA SER A 104 1.65 28.63 10.35
C SER A 104 1.25 29.96 11.01
N THR A 105 1.42 31.08 10.30
CA THR A 105 1.02 32.41 10.80
C THR A 105 -0.49 32.51 10.98
N ARG A 106 -1.29 32.05 10.02
CA ARG A 106 -2.76 32.00 10.17
C ARG A 106 -3.20 31.12 11.34
N SER A 107 -2.58 29.96 11.54
CA SER A 107 -2.89 29.08 12.67
C SER A 107 -2.54 29.73 14.01
N LYS A 108 -1.43 30.47 14.11
CA LYS A 108 -1.06 31.23 15.31
C LYS A 108 -2.08 32.33 15.62
N VAL A 109 -2.42 33.15 14.63
CA VAL A 109 -3.41 34.22 14.80
C VAL A 109 -4.78 33.66 15.22
N ASN A 110 -5.24 32.58 14.60
CA ASN A 110 -6.50 31.94 14.99
C ASN A 110 -6.46 31.44 16.44
N LYS A 111 -5.36 30.84 16.88
CA LYS A 111 -5.19 30.41 18.27
C LYS A 111 -5.21 31.60 19.25
N GLU A 112 -4.54 32.70 18.91
CA GLU A 112 -4.54 33.92 19.72
C GLU A 112 -5.95 34.51 19.84
N MET A 113 -6.69 34.60 18.73
CA MET A 113 -8.09 35.02 18.71
C MET A 113 -8.97 34.12 19.58
N ASP A 114 -8.82 32.79 19.46
CA ASP A 114 -9.57 31.82 20.28
C ASP A 114 -9.23 31.96 21.77
N THR A 115 -7.97 32.22 22.13
CA THR A 115 -7.58 32.45 23.53
C THR A 115 -8.16 33.76 24.06
N MET A 116 -8.10 34.85 23.30
CA MET A 116 -8.70 36.12 23.68
C MET A 116 -10.22 36.01 23.84
N GLU A 117 -10.90 35.29 22.96
CA GLU A 117 -12.34 35.02 23.10
C GLU A 117 -12.66 34.21 24.35
N LYS A 118 -11.86 33.19 24.67
CA LYS A 118 -12.03 32.38 25.89
C LYS A 118 -11.82 33.22 27.14
N GLU A 119 -10.79 34.07 27.17
CA GLU A 119 -10.53 34.99 28.29
C GLU A 119 -11.66 35.99 28.47
N ARG A 120 -12.18 36.56 27.38
CA ARG A 120 -13.36 37.45 27.43
C ARG A 120 -14.58 36.73 27.98
N LYS A 121 -14.86 35.52 27.50
CA LYS A 121 -15.97 34.67 28.02
C LYS A 121 -15.77 34.35 29.50
N GLU A 122 -14.55 34.07 29.95
CA GLU A 122 -14.25 33.86 31.38
C GLU A 122 -14.48 35.11 32.21
N GLN A 123 -14.06 36.29 31.72
CA GLN A 123 -14.30 37.56 32.41
C GLN A 123 -15.79 37.87 32.52
N ASP A 124 -16.57 37.67 31.45
CA ASP A 124 -18.01 37.86 31.44
C ASP A 124 -18.70 36.92 32.45
N LEU A 125 -18.30 35.64 32.48
CA LEU A 125 -18.81 34.67 33.47
C LEU A 125 -18.40 35.02 34.91
N ARG A 126 -17.18 35.55 35.11
CA ARG A 126 -16.71 35.99 36.43
C ARG A 126 -17.49 37.20 36.93
N ALA A 127 -17.74 38.18 36.06
CA ALA A 127 -18.55 39.36 36.39
C ALA A 127 -20.00 38.97 36.71
N LEU A 128 -20.59 38.05 35.92
CA LEU A 128 -21.93 37.51 36.16
C LEU A 128 -22.01 36.79 37.52
N ALA A 129 -21.01 35.97 37.85
CA ALA A 129 -20.94 35.28 39.14
C ALA A 129 -20.77 36.25 40.33
N GLN A 130 -19.96 37.30 40.18
CA GLN A 130 -19.82 38.34 41.21
C GLN A 130 -21.13 39.10 41.42
N LYS A 131 -21.83 39.45 40.34
CA LYS A 131 -23.14 40.11 40.40
C LYS A 131 -24.17 39.22 41.11
N ALA A 132 -24.25 37.93 40.75
CA ALA A 132 -25.14 36.98 41.40
C ALA A 132 -24.83 36.81 42.91
N ARG A 133 -23.55 36.82 43.30
CA ARG A 133 -23.16 36.82 44.73
C ARG A 133 -23.57 38.10 45.45
N ALA A 134 -23.42 39.26 44.82
CA ALA A 134 -23.83 40.54 45.40
C ALA A 134 -25.36 40.60 45.58
N GLU A 135 -26.14 40.14 44.60
CA GLU A 135 -27.60 40.04 44.69
C GLU A 135 -28.03 39.06 45.78
N SER A 136 -27.39 37.89 45.90
CA SER A 136 -27.66 36.94 46.98
C SER A 136 -27.27 37.46 48.37
N ALA A 137 -26.25 38.31 48.48
CA ALA A 137 -25.86 38.94 49.74
C ALA A 137 -26.77 40.13 50.12
N ALA A 138 -27.38 40.77 49.12
CA ALA A 138 -28.34 41.86 49.31
C ALA A 138 -29.78 41.37 49.61
N MET A 139 -30.07 40.09 49.39
CA MET A 139 -31.30 39.47 49.88
C MET A 139 -31.19 39.31 51.40
N PRO A 140 -32.00 40.02 52.21
CA PRO A 140 -31.98 39.83 53.65
C PRO A 140 -32.43 38.40 53.94
N SER A 141 -31.68 37.68 54.78
CA SER A 141 -32.16 36.43 55.36
C SER A 141 -33.53 36.71 55.98
N GLN A 142 -34.60 36.17 55.42
CA GLN A 142 -35.86 36.05 56.14
C GLN A 142 -35.57 35.19 57.36
N SER A 143 -35.35 35.89 58.46
CA SER A 143 -35.52 35.50 59.86
C SER A 143 -35.95 34.04 60.08
N LEU A 144 -35.01 33.20 60.48
CA LEU A 144 -35.32 32.13 61.42
C LEU A 144 -35.38 32.78 62.81
N ASP A 145 -36.52 32.61 63.48
CA ASP A 145 -36.88 33.16 64.79
C ASP A 145 -35.78 32.98 65.86
N PRO A 146 -35.44 34.04 66.64
CA PRO A 146 -34.62 33.90 67.83
C PRO A 146 -35.49 33.50 69.03
N ARG A 147 -35.63 32.20 69.27
CA ARG A 147 -36.16 31.70 70.54
C ARG A 147 -35.64 30.31 70.88
N ASP A 148 -34.38 30.22 71.32
CA ASP A 148 -33.93 29.24 72.33
C ASP A 148 -32.44 29.43 72.71
N PRO A 149 -32.11 29.97 73.91
CA PRO A 149 -30.73 30.23 74.34
C PRO A 149 -29.93 28.97 74.73
N LYS A 150 -30.43 27.77 74.43
CA LYS A 150 -29.75 26.48 74.69
C LYS A 150 -29.15 25.84 73.44
N ARG A 151 -29.61 26.19 72.24
CA ARG A 151 -29.06 25.64 70.97
C ARG A 151 -27.84 26.41 70.47
N GLU A 152 -27.74 27.71 70.74
CA GLU A 152 -26.62 28.54 70.26
C GLU A 152 -25.26 28.12 70.83
N THR A 153 -25.22 27.68 72.10
CA THR A 153 -24.00 27.14 72.72
C THR A 153 -23.58 25.81 72.10
N GLU A 154 -24.54 24.97 71.69
CA GLU A 154 -24.24 23.68 71.08
C GLU A 154 -23.81 23.86 69.61
N ASP A 155 -24.45 24.76 68.87
CA ASP A 155 -24.12 25.07 67.47
C ASP A 155 -22.80 25.84 67.35
N MET A 156 -22.46 26.73 68.28
CA MET A 156 -21.14 27.36 68.33
C MET A 156 -20.03 26.34 68.63
N VAL A 157 -20.26 25.41 69.57
CA VAL A 157 -19.32 24.34 69.90
C VAL A 157 -19.20 23.33 68.76
N GLN A 158 -20.29 23.02 68.04
CA GLN A 158 -20.22 22.19 66.84
C GLN A 158 -19.49 22.90 65.71
N ARG A 159 -19.73 24.19 65.51
CA ARG A 159 -19.04 25.00 64.49
C ARG A 159 -17.57 25.25 64.80
N GLU A 160 -17.20 25.25 66.08
CA GLU A 160 -15.82 25.29 66.54
C GLU A 160 -15.15 23.92 66.41
N LYS A 161 -15.84 22.82 66.77
CA LYS A 161 -15.40 21.44 66.51
C LYS A 161 -15.19 21.15 65.03
N ILE A 162 -16.07 21.61 64.15
CA ILE A 162 -15.93 21.48 62.69
C ILE A 162 -14.72 22.28 62.19
N ARG A 163 -14.50 23.49 62.71
CA ARG A 163 -13.31 24.30 62.36
C ARG A 163 -12.01 23.67 62.86
N GLU A 164 -12.04 23.09 64.05
CA GLU A 164 -10.90 22.39 64.65
C GLU A 164 -10.64 21.05 63.94
N GLU A 165 -11.70 20.34 63.54
CA GLU A 165 -11.65 19.13 62.72
C GLU A 165 -11.09 19.42 61.33
N CYS A 166 -11.54 20.47 60.64
CA CYS A 166 -10.95 20.91 59.37
C CYS A 166 -9.48 21.35 59.53
N ARG A 167 -9.08 21.93 60.68
CA ARG A 167 -7.67 22.25 60.98
C ARG A 167 -6.84 20.98 61.21
N ARG A 168 -7.41 19.99 61.90
CA ARG A 168 -6.79 18.69 62.17
C ARG A 168 -6.71 17.84 60.89
N GLU A 169 -7.73 17.89 60.04
CA GLU A 169 -7.80 17.24 58.73
C GLU A 169 -6.78 17.86 57.76
N ARG A 170 -6.66 19.19 57.69
CA ARG A 170 -5.61 19.87 56.92
C ARG A 170 -4.20 19.53 57.41
N ARG A 171 -4.00 19.34 58.72
CA ARG A 171 -2.73 18.86 59.30
C ARG A 171 -2.42 17.40 58.93
N LEU A 172 -3.43 16.53 58.90
CA LEU A 172 -3.30 15.13 58.52
C LEU A 172 -3.17 14.92 57.00
N GLU A 173 -3.77 15.81 56.20
CA GLU A 173 -3.67 15.83 54.74
C GLU A 173 -2.30 16.34 54.26
N ALA A 174 -1.74 17.33 54.96
CA ALA A 174 -0.36 17.79 54.77
C ALA A 174 0.69 16.74 55.21
N SER A 175 0.35 15.82 56.13
CA SER A 175 1.23 14.73 56.58
C SER A 175 1.27 13.51 55.63
N GLY A 176 0.69 13.61 54.42
CA GLY A 176 0.89 12.61 53.36
C GLY A 176 0.06 11.33 53.45
N GLY A 177 -0.91 11.24 54.38
CA GLY A 177 -1.76 10.05 54.58
C GLY A 177 -3.15 10.08 53.91
N GLY A 178 -3.55 11.21 53.30
CA GLY A 178 -4.92 11.46 52.85
C GLY A 178 -5.46 10.48 51.80
N LYS A 179 -4.62 10.03 50.86
CA LYS A 179 -5.04 9.11 49.79
C LYS A 179 -5.47 7.73 50.31
N LYS A 180 -4.80 7.21 51.36
CA LYS A 180 -5.14 5.89 51.94
C LYS A 180 -6.43 5.94 52.77
N ARG A 181 -6.66 7.05 53.49
CA ARG A 181 -7.87 7.22 54.31
C ARG A 181 -9.13 7.54 53.50
N LYS A 182 -9.02 8.32 52.41
CA LYS A 182 -10.12 8.53 51.46
C LYS A 182 -10.56 7.21 50.81
N MET A 183 -9.59 6.38 50.42
CA MET A 183 -9.86 5.06 49.83
C MET A 183 -10.52 4.07 50.80
N MET A 184 -10.13 4.06 52.09
CA MET A 184 -10.80 3.25 53.13
C MET A 184 -12.22 3.74 53.40
N ARG A 185 -12.43 5.05 53.54
CA ARG A 185 -13.75 5.65 53.78
C ARG A 185 -14.73 5.42 52.63
N ASP A 186 -14.25 5.55 51.39
CA ASP A 186 -15.07 5.27 50.20
C ASP A 186 -15.41 3.76 50.10
N LYS A 187 -14.57 2.87 50.66
CA LYS A 187 -14.80 1.42 50.70
C LYS A 187 -15.86 1.02 51.73
N GLU A 188 -15.86 1.66 52.88
CA GLU A 188 -16.80 1.41 54.00
C GLU A 188 -18.19 2.05 53.83
N ARG A 189 -18.42 2.92 52.84
CA ARG A 189 -19.77 3.48 52.61
C ARG A 189 -20.79 2.40 52.25
N ASP A 190 -21.97 2.52 52.84
CA ASP A 190 -23.11 1.68 52.53
C ASP A 190 -23.55 1.83 51.07
N ILE A 191 -24.14 0.76 50.52
CA ILE A 191 -24.49 0.67 49.09
C ILE A 191 -25.49 1.77 48.69
N SER A 192 -26.43 2.13 49.57
CA SER A 192 -27.39 3.21 49.35
C SER A 192 -26.73 4.60 49.26
N GLU A 193 -25.73 4.89 50.11
CA GLU A 193 -24.95 6.14 50.04
C GLU A 193 -24.06 6.19 48.81
N LYS A 194 -23.45 5.05 48.41
CA LYS A 194 -22.66 4.97 47.17
C LYS A 194 -23.50 5.25 45.93
N VAL A 195 -24.77 4.84 45.93
CA VAL A 195 -25.73 5.11 44.85
C VAL A 195 -26.16 6.58 44.87
N ALA A 196 -26.49 7.14 46.03
CA ALA A 196 -26.88 8.55 46.17
C ALA A 196 -25.73 9.52 45.80
N LEU A 197 -24.48 9.14 46.07
CA LEU A 197 -23.29 9.93 45.73
C LEU A 197 -22.78 9.71 44.28
N GLY A 198 -23.47 8.89 43.48
CA GLY A 198 -23.10 8.62 42.09
C GLY A 198 -21.75 7.91 41.89
N MET A 199 -21.17 7.33 42.94
CA MET A 199 -19.87 6.65 42.90
C MET A 199 -19.96 5.22 42.36
N VAL A 200 -21.17 4.65 42.28
CA VAL A 200 -21.43 3.43 41.49
C VAL A 200 -21.49 3.84 40.02
N SER A 201 -20.32 4.12 39.45
CA SER A 201 -20.12 3.92 38.03
C SER A 201 -20.15 2.41 37.81
N ASN A 202 -21.34 1.85 37.62
CA ASN A 202 -21.43 0.64 36.82
C ASN A 202 -20.83 1.02 35.47
N GLY A 203 -19.65 0.50 35.16
CA GLY A 203 -18.94 0.66 33.90
C GLY A 203 -19.70 0.00 32.75
N CYS A 204 -20.90 0.50 32.48
CA CYS A 204 -21.79 0.02 31.45
C CYS A 204 -22.76 1.14 31.07
N ARG A 205 -22.23 2.19 30.43
CA ARG A 205 -23.04 3.00 29.52
C ARG A 205 -22.95 2.35 28.14
N GLY A 206 -23.70 1.27 27.98
CA GLY A 206 -23.95 0.58 26.72
C GLY A 206 -25.38 0.08 26.75
N GLY A 207 -26.33 0.98 26.50
CA GLY A 207 -27.77 0.65 26.48
C GLY A 207 -28.21 -0.08 25.21
N GLU A 208 -27.29 -0.79 24.57
CA GLU A 208 -27.50 -1.51 23.32
C GLU A 208 -26.82 -2.88 23.44
N VAL A 209 -27.48 -3.92 22.93
CA VAL A 209 -27.09 -5.33 23.04
C VAL A 209 -25.58 -5.51 22.79
N MET A 210 -24.87 -6.16 23.72
CA MET A 210 -23.44 -6.44 23.54
C MET A 210 -23.29 -7.41 22.35
N HIS A 211 -22.93 -6.86 21.19
CA HIS A 211 -22.61 -7.65 20.02
C HIS A 211 -21.21 -8.28 20.18
N ASP A 212 -21.04 -9.50 19.68
CA ASP A 212 -19.75 -10.21 19.70
C ASP A 212 -18.75 -9.48 18.79
N GLN A 213 -17.57 -9.17 19.35
CA GLN A 213 -16.48 -8.45 18.68
C GLN A 213 -16.09 -9.07 17.33
N ARG A 214 -16.26 -10.38 17.15
CA ARG A 214 -15.95 -11.09 15.89
C ARG A 214 -16.92 -10.74 14.76
N LEU A 215 -18.10 -10.22 15.07
CA LEU A 215 -19.06 -9.73 14.07
C LEU A 215 -18.72 -8.31 13.60
N PHE A 216 -17.98 -7.53 14.39
CA PHE A 216 -17.51 -6.22 13.96
C PHE A 216 -16.28 -6.38 13.07
N ASN A 217 -16.21 -5.56 12.01
CA ASN A 217 -15.16 -5.58 10.98
C ASN A 217 -15.21 -6.77 10.00
N GLN A 218 -16.35 -7.46 9.88
CA GLN A 218 -16.58 -8.32 8.72
C GLN A 218 -16.91 -7.42 7.51
N GLU A 219 -16.19 -7.56 6.40
CA GLU A 219 -16.34 -6.76 5.17
C GLU A 219 -17.64 -7.05 4.40
N GLN A 220 -18.51 -7.89 4.96
CA GLN A 220 -19.73 -8.36 4.32
C GLN A 220 -20.86 -7.34 4.51
N GLY A 221 -21.23 -6.59 3.47
CA GLY A 221 -22.42 -5.74 3.50
C GLY A 221 -22.51 -4.65 2.44
N MET A 222 -21.39 -4.22 1.85
CA MET A 222 -21.41 -3.18 0.80
C MET A 222 -21.25 -3.73 -0.63
N GLY A 223 -20.80 -4.98 -0.78
CA GLY A 223 -20.48 -5.58 -2.09
C GLY A 223 -21.58 -6.45 -2.73
N SER A 224 -22.56 -6.94 -1.96
CA SER A 224 -23.58 -7.88 -2.44
C SER A 224 -24.87 -7.14 -2.84
N GLY A 225 -24.92 -6.59 -4.05
CA GLY A 225 -26.19 -6.06 -4.59
C GLY A 225 -26.12 -4.92 -5.60
N PHE A 226 -24.93 -4.38 -5.90
CA PHE A 226 -24.75 -3.28 -6.87
C PHE A 226 -24.11 -3.71 -8.20
N ALA A 227 -24.29 -4.97 -8.60
CA ALA A 227 -23.78 -5.45 -9.89
C ALA A 227 -24.79 -5.21 -11.02
N THR A 228 -24.30 -4.77 -12.18
CA THR A 228 -25.11 -4.70 -13.41
C THR A 228 -25.42 -6.12 -13.91
N ASP A 229 -26.57 -6.34 -14.57
CA ASP A 229 -26.98 -7.67 -15.08
C ASP A 229 -25.90 -8.37 -15.95
N ASP A 230 -25.01 -7.60 -16.59
CA ASP A 230 -23.95 -8.12 -17.45
C ASP A 230 -22.72 -8.68 -16.70
N GLN A 231 -22.63 -8.50 -15.37
CA GLN A 231 -21.42 -8.82 -14.60
C GLN A 231 -21.34 -10.26 -14.06
N TYR A 232 -22.31 -11.13 -14.35
CA TYR A 232 -22.26 -12.57 -14.03
C TYR A 232 -21.82 -12.91 -12.57
N ASN A 233 -22.15 -12.06 -11.60
CA ASN A 233 -21.83 -12.24 -10.19
C ASN A 233 -22.95 -13.01 -9.45
N VAL A 234 -23.29 -14.21 -9.93
CA VAL A 234 -24.38 -15.04 -9.38
C VAL A 234 -24.01 -15.68 -8.03
N TYR A 235 -22.72 -15.83 -7.75
CA TYR A 235 -22.23 -16.50 -6.55
C TYR A 235 -21.32 -15.58 -5.73
N ASP A 236 -21.53 -15.56 -4.41
CA ASP A 236 -20.73 -14.78 -3.46
C ASP A 236 -19.30 -15.31 -3.27
N LYS A 237 -19.05 -16.57 -3.66
CA LYS A 237 -17.77 -17.27 -3.48
C LYS A 237 -17.38 -17.98 -4.77
N GLY A 238 -16.09 -17.93 -5.11
CA GLY A 238 -15.55 -18.71 -6.22
C GLY A 238 -15.70 -20.22 -5.98
N LEU A 239 -15.96 -20.97 -7.05
CA LEU A 239 -16.17 -22.43 -7.01
C LEU A 239 -14.98 -23.18 -6.38
N LEU A 240 -13.76 -22.65 -6.51
CA LEU A 240 -12.58 -23.14 -5.84
C LEU A 240 -12.14 -22.17 -4.74
N THR A 241 -12.26 -22.59 -3.49
CA THR A 241 -11.65 -21.93 -2.32
C THR A 241 -10.12 -21.91 -2.38
N ALA A 242 -9.49 -22.59 -3.34
CA ALA A 242 -8.05 -22.72 -3.41
C ALA A 242 -7.27 -21.46 -3.82
N GLN A 243 -7.88 -20.41 -4.39
CA GLN A 243 -7.07 -19.28 -4.93
C GLN A 243 -6.29 -18.48 -3.87
N HIS A 244 -6.85 -18.27 -2.68
CA HIS A 244 -6.10 -17.65 -1.58
C HIS A 244 -5.03 -18.61 -1.02
N ALA A 245 -5.35 -19.90 -0.93
CA ALA A 245 -4.42 -20.95 -0.50
C ALA A 245 -3.31 -21.23 -1.52
N LEU A 246 -3.52 -20.97 -2.82
CA LEU A 246 -2.51 -21.14 -3.88
C LEU A 246 -1.32 -20.18 -3.73
N SER A 247 -1.55 -19.00 -3.17
CA SER A 247 -0.47 -18.05 -2.85
C SER A 247 0.39 -18.47 -1.65
N THR A 248 -0.07 -19.44 -0.85
CA THR A 248 0.56 -19.88 0.41
C THR A 248 0.69 -21.40 0.52
N LEU A 249 0.46 -22.13 -0.58
CA LEU A 249 0.26 -23.59 -0.57
C LEU A 249 1.51 -24.35 -0.11
N TYR A 250 2.69 -23.76 -0.32
CA TYR A 250 3.90 -24.17 0.39
C TYR A 250 4.88 -22.99 0.48
N LYS A 251 5.04 -22.43 1.68
CA LYS A 251 6.11 -21.47 2.00
C LYS A 251 6.88 -22.01 3.21
N PRO A 252 8.04 -22.64 3.02
CA PRO A 252 8.82 -23.16 4.13
C PRO A 252 9.23 -22.00 5.05
N LYS A 253 8.90 -22.11 6.33
CA LYS A 253 9.32 -21.17 7.37
C LYS A 253 10.62 -21.68 7.96
N LYS A 254 11.73 -21.01 7.65
CA LYS A 254 13.07 -21.38 8.11
C LYS A 254 13.15 -21.60 9.62
N ASP A 255 12.43 -20.78 10.39
CA ASP A 255 12.50 -20.82 11.86
C ASP A 255 11.76 -22.02 12.49
N MET A 256 10.83 -22.67 11.78
CA MET A 256 10.04 -23.79 12.33
C MET A 256 10.75 -25.14 12.19
N ASP A 257 11.60 -25.30 11.17
CA ASP A 257 12.35 -26.54 10.95
C ASP A 257 13.49 -26.70 11.98
N ASP A 258 14.15 -25.60 12.37
CA ASP A 258 15.22 -25.60 13.36
C ASP A 258 14.76 -26.06 14.74
N GLU A 259 13.52 -25.71 15.14
CA GLU A 259 12.92 -26.15 16.41
C GLU A 259 12.46 -27.61 16.38
N MET A 260 12.02 -28.13 15.22
CA MET A 260 11.46 -29.48 15.13
C MET A 260 12.51 -30.56 14.84
N TYR A 261 13.52 -30.27 14.02
CA TYR A 261 14.55 -31.23 13.62
C TYR A 261 15.89 -31.05 14.34
N GLY A 262 16.05 -29.98 15.12
CA GLY A 262 17.30 -29.69 15.82
C GLY A 262 18.36 -29.12 14.87
N ASN A 263 19.10 -28.14 15.36
CA ASN A 263 20.08 -27.42 14.58
C ASN A 263 21.27 -28.32 14.19
N ALA A 264 21.29 -28.80 12.94
CA ALA A 264 22.37 -29.64 12.41
C ALA A 264 23.76 -28.97 12.54
N ASP A 265 23.83 -27.64 12.57
CA ASP A 265 25.08 -26.91 12.75
C ASP A 265 25.65 -27.11 14.18
N GLU A 266 24.80 -27.29 15.20
CA GLU A 266 25.27 -27.51 16.58
C GLU A 266 25.85 -28.93 16.79
N GLU A 267 25.29 -29.93 16.11
CA GLU A 267 25.81 -31.31 16.15
C GLU A 267 27.10 -31.46 15.33
N LEU A 268 27.20 -30.80 14.17
CA LEU A 268 28.43 -30.73 13.39
C LEU A 268 29.56 -30.04 14.16
N HIS A 269 29.25 -28.97 14.91
CA HIS A 269 30.25 -28.27 15.72
C HIS A 269 30.77 -29.11 16.89
N LYS A 270 29.93 -30.00 17.45
CA LYS A 270 30.34 -30.99 18.45
C LYS A 270 31.24 -32.08 17.86
N LEU A 271 30.94 -32.55 16.64
CA LEU A 271 31.75 -33.55 15.94
C LEU A 271 33.12 -33.01 15.52
N ASN A 272 33.19 -31.79 14.96
CA ASN A 272 34.44 -31.13 14.57
C ASN A 272 35.40 -30.90 15.75
N ASN A 273 34.87 -30.71 16.96
CA ASN A 273 35.68 -30.48 18.16
C ASN A 273 36.27 -31.78 18.75
N THR A 274 35.90 -32.95 18.23
CA THR A 274 36.53 -34.21 18.64
C THR A 274 37.77 -34.48 17.78
N LYS A 275 38.95 -34.59 18.42
CA LYS A 275 40.25 -34.83 17.76
C LYS A 275 40.38 -36.21 17.05
N ARG A 276 39.26 -36.94 16.86
CA ARG A 276 39.24 -38.28 16.26
C ARG A 276 39.24 -38.25 14.73
N PHE A 277 38.90 -37.12 14.11
CA PHE A 277 38.95 -36.95 12.66
C PHE A 277 39.90 -35.81 12.30
N LYS A 278 41.03 -36.15 11.68
CA LYS A 278 41.84 -35.21 10.92
C LYS A 278 41.62 -35.55 9.45
N PRO A 279 41.01 -34.66 8.65
CA PRO A 279 40.95 -34.88 7.21
C PRO A 279 42.37 -34.73 6.63
N ASP A 280 42.84 -35.77 5.94
CA ASP A 280 43.99 -35.63 5.06
C ASP A 280 43.60 -34.75 3.86
N GLN A 281 44.51 -33.84 3.55
CA GLN A 281 44.67 -32.96 2.39
C GLN A 281 43.61 -33.02 1.25
N ASP A 282 43.07 -31.84 0.92
CA ASP A 282 42.40 -31.44 -0.34
C ASP A 282 40.87 -31.58 -0.49
N LEU A 283 40.07 -31.28 0.54
CA LEU A 283 38.62 -31.04 0.37
C LEU A 283 38.13 -29.81 1.15
N SER A 284 38.70 -28.64 0.87
CA SER A 284 38.25 -27.36 1.43
C SER A 284 37.58 -26.45 0.38
N ALA A 285 36.56 -26.97 -0.30
CA ALA A 285 35.68 -26.15 -1.14
C ALA A 285 34.31 -26.83 -1.28
N THR A 286 33.47 -26.70 -0.25
CA THR A 286 32.04 -26.83 -0.44
C THR A 286 31.40 -25.71 0.36
N GLU A 287 31.06 -24.62 -0.34
CA GLU A 287 30.28 -23.53 0.24
C GLU A 287 28.93 -24.08 0.74
N LYS A 288 28.42 -23.46 1.80
CA LYS A 288 27.15 -23.83 2.44
C LYS A 288 26.01 -23.72 1.40
N ARG A 289 25.45 -24.85 0.99
CA ARG A 289 24.29 -24.95 0.08
C ARG A 289 23.14 -24.09 0.60
N GLN A 290 22.74 -23.05 -0.15
CA GLN A 290 21.53 -22.27 0.13
C GLN A 290 20.49 -22.52 -0.94
N GLY A 291 19.59 -23.47 -0.70
CA GLY A 291 18.45 -23.75 -1.57
C GLY A 291 18.53 -25.10 -2.28
N ALA A 292 17.43 -25.48 -2.93
CA ALA A 292 17.19 -26.87 -3.32
C ALA A 292 18.01 -27.35 -4.53
N VAL A 293 18.61 -26.47 -5.35
CA VAL A 293 19.42 -26.84 -6.52
C VAL A 293 20.40 -25.70 -6.87
N GLU A 294 21.70 -25.98 -6.92
CA GLU A 294 22.72 -25.15 -7.60
C GLU A 294 23.17 -25.86 -8.87
N PHE A 295 23.43 -25.11 -9.94
CA PHE A 295 24.05 -25.64 -11.16
C PHE A 295 25.56 -25.49 -11.05
N ASP A 296 26.31 -26.53 -11.44
CA ASP A 296 27.76 -26.47 -11.57
C ASP A 296 28.12 -25.35 -12.56
N LYS A 297 28.84 -24.32 -12.08
CA LYS A 297 29.53 -23.39 -12.98
C LYS A 297 30.70 -24.14 -13.60
N GLU A 298 30.51 -24.64 -14.82
CA GLU A 298 31.63 -25.06 -15.67
C GLU A 298 32.66 -23.92 -15.72
N ALA A 299 33.93 -24.26 -15.53
CA ALA A 299 35.03 -23.32 -15.52
C ALA A 299 34.96 -22.38 -16.74
N GLU A 300 34.86 -21.07 -16.49
CA GLU A 300 34.82 -20.02 -17.50
C GLU A 300 36.18 -19.81 -18.20
N GLU A 301 36.84 -20.90 -18.61
CA GLU A 301 37.78 -20.84 -19.73
C GLU A 301 36.97 -21.07 -21.01
N GLY A 302 36.21 -20.03 -21.39
CA GLY A 302 35.61 -19.99 -22.72
C GLY A 302 36.71 -20.22 -23.76
N VAL A 303 36.43 -21.04 -24.78
CA VAL A 303 37.33 -21.46 -25.88
C VAL A 303 38.14 -20.31 -26.54
N PHE A 304 37.72 -19.05 -26.32
CA PHE A 304 38.33 -17.85 -26.87
C PHE A 304 39.10 -16.98 -25.86
N GLY A 305 39.36 -17.44 -24.63
CA GLY A 305 40.25 -16.76 -23.67
C GLY A 305 39.84 -15.33 -23.29
N LEU A 306 38.58 -14.96 -23.53
CA LEU A 306 38.12 -13.57 -23.44
C LEU A 306 38.14 -13.03 -22.01
N ALA A 307 37.94 -13.90 -21.02
CA ALA A 307 38.00 -13.54 -19.60
C ALA A 307 39.43 -13.13 -19.18
N GLN A 308 40.45 -13.85 -19.67
CA GLN A 308 41.87 -13.50 -19.48
C GLN A 308 42.23 -12.17 -20.17
N PHE A 309 41.71 -11.95 -21.37
CA PHE A 309 41.92 -10.69 -22.10
C PHE A 309 41.33 -9.49 -21.33
N VAL A 310 40.14 -9.64 -20.75
CA VAL A 310 39.51 -8.57 -19.96
C VAL A 310 40.24 -8.34 -18.63
N SER A 311 40.78 -9.39 -18.00
CA SER A 311 41.61 -9.21 -16.80
C SER A 311 42.94 -8.52 -17.12
N ASP A 312 43.62 -8.89 -18.19
CA ASP A 312 44.91 -8.29 -18.57
C ASP A 312 44.79 -6.81 -18.95
N VAL A 313 43.66 -6.44 -19.59
CA VAL A 313 43.32 -5.04 -19.90
C VAL A 313 43.01 -4.25 -18.62
N ASN A 314 42.29 -4.85 -17.66
CA ASN A 314 42.00 -4.20 -16.37
C ASN A 314 43.27 -4.06 -15.50
N ASP A 315 44.19 -5.00 -15.59
CA ASP A 315 45.50 -4.96 -14.90
C ASP A 315 46.55 -4.12 -15.64
N GLY A 316 46.16 -3.45 -16.72
CA GLY A 316 46.96 -2.44 -17.42
C GLY A 316 48.14 -2.99 -18.22
N LYS A 317 48.20 -4.30 -18.47
CA LYS A 317 49.21 -4.89 -19.35
C LYS A 317 48.74 -4.77 -20.80
N LYS A 318 49.50 -4.05 -21.62
CA LYS A 318 49.21 -3.94 -23.06
C LYS A 318 49.52 -5.28 -23.74
N PRO A 319 48.61 -5.80 -24.58
CA PRO A 319 48.91 -6.96 -25.40
C PRO A 319 49.89 -6.55 -26.52
N GLU A 320 50.87 -7.43 -26.82
CA GLU A 320 51.64 -7.42 -28.07
C GLU A 320 50.80 -7.91 -29.25
#